data_AF-A0A953XSB5-F1
#
_entry.id   AF-A0A953XSB5-F1
#
_cell.length_a   1.000
_cell.length_b   1.000
_cell.length_c   1.000
_cell.angle_alpha   90.00
_cell.angle_beta   90.00
_cell.angle_gamma   90.00
#
_symmetry.space_group_name_H-M   'P 1'
#
loop_
_entity.id
_entity.type
_entity.pdbx_description
1 polymer ?
#
loop_
_entity_poly.entity_id
_entity_poly.type
_entity_poly.pdbx_seq_one_letter_code
_entity_poly.pdbx_strand_id
1 'polypeptide(L)' 'MSVFQMTYKHNGKKKTSRVWRIEFRDHTGVRRRVSGYRDKNGSEQLERIIGQLVACRCSGLLPEGDLARAHQLQGGGS' A
#
# COMPACT_ATOMS: atom_id res chain seq x y z
N MET A 1 6.93 -7.60 -1.94
CA MET A 1 6.38 -6.23 -1.88
C MET A 1 7.54 -5.25 -1.99
N SER A 2 7.32 -4.01 -2.40
CA SER A 2 8.40 -3.02 -2.55
C SER A 2 7.94 -1.59 -2.25
N VAL A 3 8.83 -0.80 -1.63
CA VAL A 3 8.64 0.63 -1.36
C VAL A 3 9.61 1.42 -2.22
N PHE A 4 9.11 2.36 -3.03
CA PHE A 4 9.93 3.11 -3.98
C PHE A 4 9.38 4.52 -4.21
N GLN A 5 10.25 5.43 -4.66
CA GLN A 5 9.80 6.73 -5.15
C GLN A 5 9.68 6.68 -6.67
N MET A 6 8.53 7.15 -7.18
CA MET A 6 8.33 7.25 -8.62
C MET A 6 9.10 8.45 -9.17
N THR A 7 9.80 8.27 -10.27
CA THR A 7 10.38 9.38 -11.03
C THR A 7 9.49 9.73 -12.20
N TYR A 8 9.36 11.02 -12.51
CA TYR A 8 8.56 11.53 -13.62
C TYR A 8 9.25 12.72 -14.28
N LYS A 9 8.91 13.01 -15.54
CA LYS A 9 9.42 14.19 -16.24
C LYS A 9 8.47 15.37 -15.99
N HIS A 10 9.03 16.52 -15.63
CA HIS A 10 8.30 17.78 -15.48
C HIS A 10 9.13 18.90 -16.09
N ASN A 11 8.60 19.57 -17.11
CA ASN A 11 9.30 20.60 -17.89
C ASN A 11 10.67 20.14 -18.39
N GLY A 12 10.72 18.94 -18.99
CA GLY A 12 11.95 18.33 -19.52
C GLY A 12 12.93 17.80 -18.47
N LYS A 13 12.75 18.10 -17.18
CA LYS A 13 13.62 17.64 -16.08
C LYS A 13 13.04 16.40 -15.40
N LYS A 14 13.88 15.40 -15.10
CA LYS A 14 13.49 14.26 -14.24
C LYS A 14 13.34 14.77 -12.81
N LYS A 15 12.19 14.48 -12.19
CA LYS A 15 11.90 14.76 -10.79
C LYS A 15 11.50 13.48 -10.07
N THR A 16 11.83 13.41 -8.79
CA THR A 16 11.40 12.34 -7.90
C THR A 16 10.15 12.78 -7.14
N SER A 17 9.15 11.91 -7.07
CA SER A 17 7.96 12.13 -6.24
C SER A 17 8.36 12.27 -4.77
N ARG A 18 7.78 13.26 -4.09
CA ARG A 18 7.95 13.45 -2.64
C ARG A 18 7.23 12.40 -1.81
N VAL A 19 6.29 11.67 -2.44
CA VAL A 19 5.51 10.61 -1.81
C VAL A 19 6.07 9.26 -2.26
N TRP A 20 6.30 8.37 -1.29
CA TRP A 20 6.67 6.99 -1.55
C TRP A 20 5.47 6.20 -2.06
N ARG A 21 5.71 5.23 -2.92
CA ARG A 21 4.72 4.29 -3.44
C ARG A 21 5.04 2.92 -2.86
N ILE A 22 3.98 2.17 -2.56
CA ILE A 22 4.07 0.78 -2.12
C ILE A 22 3.45 -0.07 -3.22
N GLU A 23 4.21 -1.04 -3.74
CA GLU A 23 3.72 -2.04 -4.68
C GLU A 23 3.64 -3.41 -4.03
N PHE A 24 2.50 -4.06 -4.22
CA PHE A 24 2.25 -5.40 -3.70
C PHE A 24 1.36 -6.22 -4.62
N ARG A 25 1.31 -7.53 -4.42
CA ARG A 25 0.28 -8.40 -5.01
C ARG A 25 -0.79 -8.62 -3.97
N ASP A 26 -2.05 -8.41 -4.33
CA ASP A 26 -3.17 -8.73 -3.45
C ASP A 26 -3.40 -10.25 -3.39
N HIS A 27 -4.40 -10.66 -2.59
CA HIS A 27 -4.78 -12.05 -2.41
C HIS A 27 -5.29 -12.75 -3.69
N THR A 28 -5.59 -11.99 -4.75
CA THR A 28 -5.96 -12.51 -6.07
C THR A 28 -4.75 -12.59 -7.01
N GLY A 29 -3.55 -12.24 -6.53
CA GLY A 29 -2.32 -12.19 -7.31
C GLY A 29 -2.16 -10.90 -8.15
N VAL A 30 -3.14 -9.99 -8.11
CA VAL A 30 -3.13 -8.75 -8.89
C VAL A 30 -2.16 -7.75 -8.27
N ARG A 31 -1.30 -7.15 -9.12
CA ARG A 31 -0.39 -6.09 -8.68
C ARG A 31 -1.17 -4.81 -8.38
N ARG A 32 -1.06 -4.33 -7.14
CA ARG A 32 -1.63 -3.08 -6.65
C ARG A 32 -0.53 -2.10 -6.29
N ARG A 33 -0.83 -0.82 -6.46
CA ARG A 33 0.04 0.29 -6.06
C ARG A 33 -0.75 1.26 -5.22
N VAL A 34 -0.27 1.57 -4.03
CA VAL A 34 -0.86 2.58 -3.15
C VAL A 34 0.16 3.65 -2.82
N SER A 35 -0.34 4.83 -2.48
CA SER A 35 0.51 5.91 -1.95
C SER A 35 0.86 5.59 -0.50
N GLY A 36 2.15 5.64 -0.17
CA GLY A 36 2.64 5.67 1.19
C GLY A 36 2.74 7.11 1.70
N TYR A 37 3.62 7.31 2.67
CA TYR A 37 3.88 8.61 3.28
C TYR A 37 5.01 9.35 2.55
N ARG A 38 5.29 10.59 2.98
CA ARG A 38 6.46 11.36 2.54
C ARG A 38 7.76 10.83 3.18
N ASP A 39 7.65 10.32 4.40
CA ASP A 39 8.73 9.62 5.08
C ASP A 39 8.83 8.16 4.61
N LYS A 40 10.07 7.67 4.50
CA LYS A 40 10.35 6.30 4.05
C LYS A 40 9.98 5.29 5.13
N ASN A 41 10.37 5.55 6.38
CA ASN A 41 10.19 4.61 7.48
C ASN A 41 8.69 4.34 7.75
N GLY A 42 7.85 5.39 7.76
CA GLY A 42 6.40 5.23 7.84
C GLY A 42 5.81 4.46 6.66
N SER A 43 6.38 4.62 5.46
CA SER A 43 5.93 3.89 4.27
C SER A 43 6.31 2.41 4.31
N GLU A 44 7.48 2.08 4.88
CA GLU A 44 7.92 0.70 5.16
C GLU A 44 7.06 0.05 6.24
N GLN A 45 6.68 0.78 7.29
CA GLN A 45 5.73 0.28 8.29
C GLN A 45 4.35 -0.01 7.67
N LEU A 46 3.85 0.89 6.83
CA LEU A 46 2.60 0.66 6.11
C LEU A 46 2.68 -0.55 5.18
N GLU A 47 3.81 -0.74 4.49
CA GLU A 47 4.04 -1.91 3.64
C GLU A 47 3.95 -3.21 4.43
N ARG A 48 4.55 -3.27 5.64
CA ARG A 48 4.43 -4.43 6.53
C ARG A 48 2.99 -4.71 6.94
N ILE A 49 2.24 -3.67 7.31
CA ILE A 49 0.81 -3.79 7.69
C ILE A 49 -0.01 -4.34 6.52
N ILE A 50 0.20 -3.82 5.31
CA ILE A 50 -0.46 -4.34 4.10
C ILE A 50 -0.07 -5.81 3.86
N GLY A 51 1.20 -6.17 4.07
CA GLY A 51 1.69 -7.55 4.04
C GLY A 51 0.87 -8.48 4.93
N GLN A 52 0.67 -8.08 6.18
CA GLN A 52 -0.13 -8.84 7.15
C GLN A 52 -1.61 -8.94 6.71
N LEU A 53 -2.21 -7.85 6.25
CA LEU A 53 -3.60 -7.85 5.74
C LEU A 53 -3.79 -8.79 4.55
N VAL A 54 -2.87 -8.75 3.59
CA VAL A 54 -2.91 -9.65 2.43
C VAL A 54 -2.77 -11.10 2.87
N ALA A 55 -1.84 -11.39 3.79
CA ALA A 55 -1.66 -12.74 4.32
C ALA A 55 -2.92 -13.26 5.04
N CYS A 56 -3.55 -12.44 5.90
CA CYS A 56 -4.84 -12.79 6.53
C CYS A 56 -5.92 -13.05 5.48
N ARG A 57 -6.03 -12.19 4.47
CA ARG A 57 -7.04 -12.38 3.42
C ARG A 57 -6.79 -13.64 2.59
N CYS A 58 -5.53 -14.00 2.31
CA CYS A 58 -5.16 -15.24 1.63
C CYS A 58 -5.49 -16.49 2.46
N SER A 59 -5.37 -16.43 3.79
CA SER A 59 -5.65 -17.57 4.66
C SER A 59 -7.14 -17.79 4.93
N GLY A 60 -8.02 -16.92 4.42
CA GLY A 60 -9.45 -16.96 4.70
C GLY A 60 -9.82 -16.56 6.13
N LEU A 61 -8.85 -16.09 6.92
CA LEU A 61 -9.05 -15.60 8.27
C LEU A 61 -9.37 -14.10 8.22
N LEU A 62 -10.44 -13.69 8.90
CA LEU A 62 -10.72 -12.26 9.09
C LEU A 62 -9.61 -11.65 9.95
N PRO A 63 -9.06 -10.49 9.56
CA PRO A 63 -8.10 -9.80 10.41
C PRO A 63 -8.79 -9.39 11.72
N GLU A 64 -8.31 -9.88 12.86
CA GLU A 64 -8.80 -9.47 14.18
C GLU A 64 -8.18 -8.12 14.60
N GLY A 65 -8.90 -7.34 15.41
CA GLY A 65 -8.39 -6.09 16.01
C GLY A 65 -8.29 -4.88 15.06
N ASP A 66 -7.27 -4.03 15.23
CA ASP A 66 -7.09 -2.78 14.48
C ASP A 66 -6.97 -2.95 12.95
N LEU A 67 -6.63 -4.15 12.48
CA LEU A 67 -6.61 -4.51 11.07
C LEU A 67 -8.01 -4.60 10.45
N ALA A 68 -9.06 -4.88 11.25
CA ALA A 68 -10.45 -4.88 10.80
C ALA A 68 -10.96 -3.47 10.46
N ARG A 69 -10.52 -2.44 11.21
CA ARG A 69 -10.91 -1.04 10.95
C ARG A 69 -10.40 -0.54 9.59
N ALA A 70 -9.23 -0.99 9.14
CA ALA A 70 -8.69 -0.64 7.84
C ALA A 70 -9.54 -1.21 6.66
N HIS A 71 -10.23 -2.33 6.88
CA HIS A 71 -11.13 -2.94 5.88
C HIS A 71 -12.45 -2.15 5.71
N GLN A 72 -12.93 -1.47 6.76
CA GLN A 72 -14.21 -0.73 6.73
C GLN A 72 -14.19 0.58 5.92
N LEU A 73 -13.02 1.10 5.55
CA LEU A 73 -12.91 2.35 4.78
C LEU A 73 -13.10 2.20 3.26
N GLN A 74 -13.37 0.99 2.75
CA GLN A 74 -13.66 0.75 1.33
C GLN A 74 -15.14 0.44 1.01
N GLY A 75 -16.04 0.50 2.00
CA GLY A 75 -17.44 0.04 1.85
C GLY A 75 -18.53 1.13 1.80
N GLY A 76 -18.19 2.41 1.62
CA GLY A 76 -19.17 3.50 1.56
C GLY A 76 -19.44 3.97 0.14
N GLY A 77 -20.34 3.31 -0.58
CA GLY A 77 -20.72 3.72 -1.93
C GLY A 77 -21.67 2.75 -2.62
N SER A 78 -22.93 2.72 -2.18
CA SER A 78 -24.10 2.40 -3.00
C SER A 78 -25.30 3.13 -2.43
#